data_AF-H1SJ31-F1
#
_entry.id   AF-H1SJ31-F1
#
_cell.length_a   1.000
_cell.length_b   1.000
_cell.length_c   1.000
_cell.angle_alpha   90.00
_cell.angle_beta   90.00
_cell.angle_gamma   90.00
#
_symmetry.space_group_name_H-M   'P 1'
#
loop_
_entity.id
_entity.type
_entity.pdbx_description
1 polymer ?
#
loop_
_entity_poly.entity_id
_entity_poly.type
_entity_poly.pdbx_seq_one_letter_code
_entity_poly.pdbx_strand_id
1 'polypeptide(L)'
;GWQWMFLLEGIPSVLVGLVVLAYLDDRIVHAKWLNDEEKALLQRNIAAEDVHKEDAPIGKVLSSPRVWLMSAIYFCFVMGLYGVSFWLPTIIKQTGVKSPLDIGLLTAIPYGCAVVGMVLVAYSADRNRERR
;
A
#
# COMPACT_ATOMS: atom_id res chain seq x y z
N GLY A 1 10.13 0.80 28.89
CA GLY A 1 9.31 -0.35 28.48
C GLY A 1 9.07 -0.33 26.99
N TRP A 2 10.06 -0.72 26.20
CA TRP A 2 9.99 -0.72 24.72
C TRP A 2 9.49 -2.07 24.18
N GLN A 3 9.73 -3.16 24.91
CA GLN A 3 9.29 -4.52 24.56
C GLN A 3 7.76 -4.62 24.41
N TRP A 4 7.02 -3.87 25.24
CA TRP A 4 5.55 -3.81 25.14
C TRP A 4 5.06 -3.20 23.82
N MET A 5 5.84 -2.33 23.16
CA MET A 5 5.48 -1.81 21.84
C MET A 5 5.54 -2.91 20.78
N PHE A 6 6.57 -3.76 20.83
CA PHE A 6 6.68 -4.93 19.94
C PHE A 6 5.56 -5.95 20.16
N LEU A 7 5.10 -6.13 21.40
CA LEU A 7 3.97 -7.02 21.66
C LEU A 7 2.66 -6.42 21.13
N LEU A 8 2.41 -5.14 21.38
CA LEU A 8 1.20 -4.45 20.91
C LEU A 8 1.11 -4.36 19.38
N GLU A 9 2.25 -4.20 18.70
CA GLU A 9 2.32 -4.17 17.23
C GLU A 9 2.38 -5.58 16.62
N GLY A 10 3.09 -6.50 17.27
CA GLY A 10 3.32 -7.86 16.80
C GLY A 10 2.09 -8.75 16.92
N ILE A 11 1.33 -8.67 18.01
CA ILE A 11 0.15 -9.53 18.23
C ILE A 11 -0.90 -9.35 17.10
N PRO A 12 -1.36 -8.13 16.76
CA PRO A 12 -2.30 -7.95 15.65
C PRO A 12 -1.73 -8.45 14.32
N SER A 13 -0.44 -8.21 14.06
CA SER A 13 0.23 -8.66 12.83
C SER A 13 0.25 -10.19 12.71
N VAL A 14 0.57 -10.89 13.81
CA VAL A 14 0.54 -12.36 13.87
C VAL A 14 -0.89 -12.88 13.71
N LEU A 15 -1.87 -12.25 14.35
CA LEU A 15 -3.28 -12.63 14.21
C LEU A 15 -3.75 -12.50 12.75
N VAL A 16 -3.44 -11.38 12.09
CA VAL A 16 -3.74 -11.19 10.67
C VAL A 16 -3.01 -12.23 9.82
N GLY A 17 -1.74 -12.51 10.11
CA GLY A 17 -0.98 -13.57 9.42
C GLY A 17 -1.64 -14.95 9.54
N LEU A 18 -2.12 -15.32 10.73
CA LEU A 18 -2.86 -16.57 10.95
C LEU A 18 -4.20 -16.58 10.21
N VAL A 19 -4.92 -15.47 10.18
CA VAL A 19 -6.16 -15.32 9.41
C VAL A 19 -5.88 -15.50 7.92
N VAL A 20 -4.85 -14.85 7.39
CA VAL A 20 -4.43 -14.99 5.98
C VAL A 20 -4.08 -16.43 5.67
N LEU A 21 -3.29 -17.10 6.52
CA LEU A 21 -2.95 -18.52 6.33
C LEU A 21 -4.18 -19.46 6.35
N ALA A 22 -5.23 -19.09 7.10
CA ALA A 22 -6.44 -19.91 7.22
C ALA A 22 -7.49 -19.65 6.12
N TYR A 23 -7.55 -18.42 5.58
CA TYR A 23 -8.63 -17.96 4.70
C TYR A 23 -8.18 -17.57 3.28
N LEU A 24 -6.90 -17.25 3.05
CA LEU A 24 -6.42 -16.86 1.73
C LEU A 24 -6.05 -18.10 0.93
N ASP A 25 -7.01 -18.60 0.16
CA ASP A 25 -6.80 -19.72 -0.76
C ASP A 25 -6.04 -19.26 -2.03
N ASP A 26 -5.00 -20.00 -2.43
CA ASP A 26 -4.15 -19.68 -3.60
C ASP A 26 -4.89 -19.67 -4.94
N ARG A 27 -6.06 -20.31 -5.02
CA ARG A 27 -6.87 -20.37 -6.24
C ARG A 27 -8.32 -20.06 -5.93
N ILE A 28 -8.95 -19.28 -6.82
CA ILE A 28 -10.39 -18.94 -6.75
C ILE A 28 -11.28 -20.18 -6.60
N VAL A 29 -10.90 -21.30 -7.23
CA VAL A 29 -11.67 -22.56 -7.15
C VAL A 29 -11.75 -23.10 -5.71
N HIS A 30 -10.67 -22.95 -4.95
CA HIS A 30 -10.57 -23.44 -3.57
C HIS A 30 -11.06 -22.42 -2.55
N ALA A 31 -11.32 -21.18 -2.97
CA ALA A 31 -11.79 -20.11 -2.10
C ALA A 31 -13.08 -20.48 -1.39
N LYS A 32 -12.99 -20.72 -0.08
CA LYS A 32 -14.15 -21.15 0.74
C LYS A 32 -15.10 -19.99 1.06
N TRP A 33 -14.64 -18.76 0.87
CA TRP A 33 -15.37 -17.53 1.17
C TRP A 33 -16.19 -16.98 -0.02
N LEU A 34 -15.99 -17.55 -1.22
CA LEU A 34 -16.69 -17.17 -2.45
C LEU A 34 -17.81 -18.16 -2.78
N ASN A 35 -18.95 -17.67 -3.23
CA ASN A 35 -20.01 -18.52 -3.79
C ASN A 35 -19.68 -18.95 -5.23
N ASP A 36 -20.43 -19.93 -5.76
CA ASP A 36 -20.13 -20.50 -7.08
C ASP A 36 -20.29 -19.49 -8.23
N GLU A 37 -21.22 -18.53 -8.10
CA GLU A 37 -21.42 -17.46 -9.09
C GLU A 37 -20.24 -16.46 -9.10
N GLU A 38 -19.76 -16.05 -7.93
CA GLU A 38 -18.60 -15.16 -7.77
C GLU A 38 -17.32 -15.83 -8.25
N LYS A 39 -17.16 -17.14 -7.99
CA LYS A 39 -16.03 -17.92 -8.52
C LYS A 39 -16.03 -17.92 -10.04
N ALA A 40 -17.18 -18.21 -10.66
CA ALA A 40 -17.32 -18.22 -12.11
C ALA A 40 -17.05 -16.84 -12.72
N LEU A 41 -17.54 -15.77 -12.09
CA LEU A 41 -17.31 -14.39 -12.51
C LEU A 41 -15.82 -14.02 -12.47
N LEU A 42 -15.15 -14.29 -11.34
CA LEU A 42 -13.73 -13.98 -11.17
C LEU A 42 -12.85 -14.79 -12.11
N GLN A 43 -13.14 -16.08 -12.30
CA GLN A 43 -12.42 -16.92 -13.27
C GLN A 43 -12.55 -16.36 -14.69
N ARG A 44 -13.74 -15.92 -15.09
CA ARG A 44 -13.95 -15.31 -16.40
C ARG A 44 -13.14 -14.02 -16.58
N ASN A 45 -13.09 -13.18 -15.55
CA ASN A 45 -12.34 -11.93 -15.60
C ASN A 45 -10.83 -12.18 -15.72
N ILE A 46 -10.28 -13.09 -14.90
CA ILE A 46 -8.86 -13.46 -15.00
C ILE A 46 -8.54 -14.07 -16.35
N ALA A 47 -9.38 -14.97 -16.84
CA ALA A 47 -9.18 -15.58 -18.15
C ALA A 47 -9.19 -14.52 -19.28
N ALA A 48 -10.04 -13.48 -19.19
CA ALA A 48 -10.07 -12.38 -20.15
C ALA A 48 -8.83 -11.46 -20.06
N GLU A 49 -8.28 -11.26 -18.86
CA GLU A 49 -7.04 -10.51 -18.66
C GLU A 49 -5.80 -11.28 -19.13
N ASP A 50 -5.75 -12.59 -18.92
CA ASP A 50 -4.63 -13.43 -19.37
C ASP A 50 -4.48 -13.45 -20.90
N VAL A 51 -5.56 -13.26 -21.67
CA VAL A 51 -5.47 -13.11 -23.14
C VAL A 51 -4.59 -11.93 -23.55
N HIS A 52 -4.50 -10.90 -22.71
CA HIS A 52 -3.75 -9.67 -22.98
C HIS A 52 -2.39 -9.60 -22.28
N LYS A 53 -2.04 -10.61 -21.44
CA LYS A 53 -0.73 -10.67 -20.81
C LYS A 53 0.30 -11.21 -21.80
N GLU A 54 1.11 -10.32 -22.36
CA GLU A 54 2.39 -10.72 -22.93
C GLU A 54 3.40 -10.91 -21.79
N ASP A 55 3.89 -12.14 -21.61
CA ASP A 55 5.06 -12.40 -20.77
C ASP A 55 6.31 -11.79 -21.44
N ALA A 56 6.53 -10.50 -21.19
CA ALA A 56 7.66 -9.79 -21.72
C ALA A 56 8.95 -10.29 -21.04
N PRO A 57 10.00 -10.67 -21.79
CA PRO A 57 11.27 -11.03 -21.19
C PRO A 57 11.82 -9.85 -20.39
N ILE A 58 12.44 -10.12 -19.25
CA ILE A 58 12.95 -9.09 -18.31
C ILE A 58 13.80 -8.04 -19.04
N GLY A 59 14.62 -8.46 -20.01
CA GLY A 59 15.40 -7.55 -20.84
C GLY A 59 14.56 -6.51 -21.60
N LYS A 60 13.41 -6.90 -22.17
CA LYS A 60 12.48 -5.99 -22.88
C LYS A 60 11.83 -5.00 -21.91
N VAL A 61 11.55 -5.42 -20.67
CA VAL A 61 11.03 -4.55 -19.61
C VAL A 61 12.08 -3.52 -19.19
N LEU A 62 13.32 -3.95 -18.96
CA LEU A 62 14.43 -3.06 -18.56
C LEU A 62 14.89 -2.12 -19.68
N SER A 63 14.69 -2.48 -20.94
CA SER A 63 14.95 -1.59 -22.07
C SER A 63 13.84 -0.56 -22.32
N SER A 64 12.70 -0.64 -21.61
CA SER A 64 11.58 0.29 -21.80
C SER A 64 11.86 1.63 -21.12
N PRO A 65 11.89 2.77 -21.87
CA PRO A 65 12.09 4.09 -21.29
C PRO A 65 10.97 4.49 -20.32
N ARG A 66 9.75 3.95 -20.52
CA ARG A 66 8.61 4.19 -19.61
C ARG A 66 8.86 3.59 -18.24
N VAL A 67 9.49 2.41 -18.17
CA VAL A 67 9.84 1.77 -16.89
C VAL A 67 10.85 2.62 -16.13
N TRP A 68 11.86 3.14 -16.81
CA TRP A 68 12.83 4.05 -16.19
C TRP A 68 12.20 5.37 -15.74
N LEU A 69 11.30 5.94 -16.53
CA LEU A 69 10.58 7.16 -16.14
C LEU A 69 9.71 6.92 -14.90
N MET A 70 8.92 5.85 -14.87
CA MET A 70 8.11 5.49 -13.70
C MET A 70 9.00 5.22 -12.47
N SER A 71 10.13 4.53 -12.67
CA SER A 71 11.10 4.28 -11.61
C SER A 71 11.71 5.56 -11.07
N ALA A 72 12.05 6.52 -11.92
CA ALA A 72 12.60 7.82 -11.52
C ALA A 72 11.56 8.65 -10.75
N ILE A 73 10.31 8.70 -11.23
CA ILE A 73 9.21 9.37 -10.53
C ILE A 73 9.01 8.74 -9.15
N TYR A 74 8.95 7.41 -9.08
CA TYR A 74 8.81 6.68 -7.82
C TYR A 74 9.99 6.93 -6.88
N PHE A 75 11.22 6.94 -7.40
CA PHE A 75 12.42 7.25 -6.65
C PHE A 75 12.38 8.66 -6.04
N CYS A 76 12.05 9.68 -6.83
CA CYS A 76 11.90 11.06 -6.35
C CYS A 76 10.80 11.16 -5.29
N PHE A 77 9.68 10.47 -5.50
CA PHE A 77 8.58 10.44 -4.55
C PHE A 77 9.00 9.81 -3.21
N VAL A 78 9.61 8.63 -3.24
CA VAL A 78 10.08 7.91 -2.05
C VAL A 78 11.16 8.71 -1.32
N MET A 79 12.10 9.32 -2.05
CA MET A 79 13.11 10.21 -1.46
C MET A 79 12.47 11.39 -0.72
N GLY A 80 11.51 12.08 -1.35
CA GLY A 80 10.79 13.18 -0.72
C GLY A 80 10.01 12.73 0.51
N LEU A 81 9.31 11.59 0.42
CA LEU A 81 8.55 11.00 1.53
C LEU A 81 9.44 10.69 2.73
N TYR A 82 10.61 10.08 2.52
CA TYR A 82 11.57 9.81 3.59
C TYR A 82 12.17 11.09 4.17
N GLY A 83 12.47 12.08 3.32
CA GLY A 83 12.94 13.40 3.75
C GLY A 83 11.96 14.05 4.72
N VAL A 84 10.68 14.12 4.34
CA VAL A 84 9.62 14.64 5.22
C VAL A 84 9.50 13.79 6.48
N SER A 85 9.48 12.46 6.36
CA SER A 85 9.26 11.58 7.52
C SER A 85 10.35 11.67 8.58
N PHE A 86 11.60 11.86 8.16
CA PHE A 86 12.73 11.99 9.08
C PHE A 86 12.85 13.40 9.68
N TRP A 87 12.60 14.44 8.88
CA TRP A 87 12.83 15.82 9.30
C TRP A 87 11.63 16.48 9.97
N LEU A 88 10.40 16.02 9.71
CA LEU A 88 9.18 16.61 10.27
C LEU A 88 9.17 16.62 11.82
N PRO A 89 9.52 15.52 12.53
CA PRO A 89 9.60 15.55 13.99
C PRO A 89 10.67 16.54 14.49
N THR A 90 11.79 16.64 13.77
CA THR A 90 12.89 17.56 14.10
C THR A 90 12.47 19.02 13.94
N ILE A 91 11.76 19.36 12.86
CA ILE A 91 11.19 20.69 12.63
C ILE A 91 10.21 21.04 13.76
N ILE A 92 9.31 20.14 14.12
CA ILE A 92 8.35 20.36 15.21
C ILE A 92 9.09 20.57 16.55
N LYS A 93 10.13 19.79 16.83
CA LYS A 93 10.96 19.98 18.02
C LYS A 93 11.63 21.37 18.06
N GLN A 94 12.06 21.90 16.90
CA GLN A 94 12.68 23.22 16.79
C GLN A 94 11.70 24.38 17.05
N THR A 95 10.38 24.17 16.92
CA THR A 95 9.36 25.19 17.23
C THR A 95 9.19 25.46 18.74
N GLY A 96 9.91 24.73 19.61
CA GLY A 96 9.90 24.91 21.06
C GLY A 96 9.09 23.86 21.83
N VAL A 97 8.46 22.91 21.14
CA VAL A 97 7.76 21.77 21.75
C VAL A 97 8.78 20.77 22.31
N LYS A 98 8.76 20.54 23.63
CA LYS A 98 9.74 19.69 24.33
C LYS A 98 9.22 18.28 24.66
N SER A 99 7.90 18.10 24.72
CA SER A 99 7.28 16.83 25.04
C SER A 99 7.32 15.88 23.83
N PRO A 100 7.85 14.65 23.97
CA PRO A 100 7.83 13.65 22.90
C PRO A 100 6.41 13.27 22.44
N LEU A 101 5.44 13.29 23.35
CA LEU A 101 4.04 12.98 23.02
C LEU A 101 3.42 14.06 22.13
N ASP A 102 3.69 15.33 22.43
CA ASP A 102 3.15 16.46 21.66
C ASP A 102 3.77 16.50 20.26
N ILE A 103 5.07 16.19 20.14
CA ILE A 103 5.73 16.04 18.83
C ILE A 103 5.05 14.93 18.03
N GLY A 104 4.82 13.76 18.64
CA GLY A 104 4.13 12.64 17.99
C GLY A 104 2.73 12.99 17.51
N LEU A 105 1.92 13.63 18.37
CA LEU A 105 0.56 14.07 18.01
C LEU A 105 0.56 15.09 16.88
N LEU A 106 1.47 16.07 16.91
CA LEU A 106 1.59 17.07 15.84
C LEU A 106 2.09 16.45 14.53
N THR A 107 3.01 15.48 14.57
CA THR A 107 3.43 14.73 13.38
C THR A 107 2.30 13.88 12.79
N ALA A 108 1.38 13.38 13.61
CA ALA A 108 0.28 12.54 13.15
C ALA A 108 -0.72 13.30 12.28
N ILE A 109 -0.85 14.64 12.44
CA ILE A 109 -1.82 15.45 11.70
C ILE A 109 -1.55 15.43 10.18
N PRO A 110 -0.35 15.77 9.67
CA PRO A 110 -0.06 15.66 8.24
C PRO A 110 -0.26 14.26 7.67
N TYR A 111 0.13 13.22 8.39
CA TYR A 111 -0.09 11.83 7.95
C TYR A 111 -1.57 11.46 7.93
N GLY A 112 -2.36 11.91 8.91
CA GLY A 112 -3.80 11.74 8.91
C GLY A 112 -4.46 12.39 7.70
N CYS A 113 -4.06 13.63 7.37
CA CYS A 113 -4.50 14.29 6.14
C CYS A 113 -4.09 13.51 4.88
N ALA A 114 -2.88 12.94 4.84
CA ALA A 114 -2.43 12.11 3.73
C ALA A 114 -3.27 10.83 3.57
N VAL A 115 -3.66 10.17 4.67
CA VAL A 115 -4.55 9.01 4.66
C VAL A 115 -5.93 9.39 4.09
N VAL A 116 -6.52 10.49 4.56
CA VAL A 116 -7.81 10.96 4.04
C VAL A 116 -7.70 11.30 2.55
N GLY A 117 -6.65 12.01 2.15
CA GLY A 117 -6.39 12.33 0.75
C GLY A 117 -6.24 11.10 -0.12
N MET A 118 -5.51 10.09 0.34
CA MET A 118 -5.35 8.81 -0.36
C MET A 118 -6.70 8.12 -0.59
N VAL A 119 -7.56 8.06 0.42
CA VAL A 119 -8.90 7.44 0.30
C VAL A 119 -9.79 8.22 -0.68
N LEU A 120 -9.78 9.55 -0.60
CA LEU A 120 -10.56 10.38 -1.52
C LEU A 120 -10.10 10.24 -2.97
N VAL A 121 -8.80 10.23 -3.21
CA VAL A 121 -8.24 10.03 -4.55
C VAL A 121 -8.52 8.62 -5.06
N ALA A 122 -8.37 7.59 -4.23
CA ALA A 122 -8.70 6.21 -4.61
C ALA A 122 -10.17 6.07 -5.02
N TYR A 123 -11.09 6.63 -4.21
CA TYR A 123 -12.51 6.63 -4.52
C TYR A 123 -12.83 7.41 -5.82
N SER A 124 -12.18 8.56 -6.03
CA SER A 124 -12.33 9.33 -7.27
C SER A 124 -11.82 8.58 -8.49
N ALA A 125 -10.66 7.91 -8.38
CA ALA A 125 -10.04 7.16 -9.47
C ALA A 125 -10.91 5.95 -9.88
N ASP A 126 -11.45 5.21 -8.89
CA ASP A 126 -12.36 4.09 -9.13
C ASP A 126 -13.68 4.57 -9.77
N ARG A 127 -14.20 5.72 -9.33
CA ARG A 127 -15.42 6.31 -9.91
C ARG A 127 -15.21 6.78 -11.36
N ASN A 128 -14.06 7.36 -11.67
CA ASN A 128 -13.78 7.90 -13.00
C ASN A 128 -13.27 6.84 -14.00
N ARG A 129 -13.01 5.60 -13.57
CA ARG A 129 -12.47 4.51 -14.41
C ARG A 129 -11.25 4.98 -15.22
N GLU A 130 -10.33 5.72 -14.59
CA GLU A 130 -9.12 6.29 -15.22
C GLU A 130 -8.02 5.24 -15.48
N ARG A 131 -8.42 3.98 -15.73
CA ARG A 131 -7.53 2.93 -16.25
C ARG A 131 -7.66 2.92 -17.77
N ARG A 132 -6.94 3.83 -18.44
CA ARG A 132 -6.65 3.75 -19.88
C ARG A 132 -5.15 3.72 -20.10
#